data_AF-A0A375CGY4-F1
#
_entry.id   AF-A0A375CGY4-F1
#
_cell.length_a   1.000
_cell.length_b   1.000
_cell.length_c   1.000
_cell.angle_alpha   90.00
_cell.angle_beta   90.00
_cell.angle_gamma   90.00
#
_symmetry.space_group_name_H-M   'P 1'
#
loop_
_entity.id
_entity.type
_entity.pdbx_description
1 polymer ?
#
loop_
_entity_poly.entity_id
_entity_poly.type
_entity_poly.pdbx_seq_one_letter_code
_entity_poly.pdbx_strand_id
1 'polypeptide(L)'
;MATPLDDDTQDAIARFFALINLGDSAQTSAQLAIFEDALLEAEDDDTEGPELLWVIREVIDWQSGFFVDWKDAQSFIGCLNQLCERMDLELDWGTDDPEDEAFLEGTSVPELMELAHNQLRVAGYTLWNWDTGGDAYAGWITRSEDDEEMLDLAEILRFEVRPADQPF
;
A
#
# COMPACT_ATOMS: atom_id res chain seq x y z
N MET A 1 -7.13 -6.32 26.79
CA MET A 1 -7.63 -7.53 26.09
C MET A 1 -8.52 -6.92 25.04
N ALA A 2 -7.97 -6.76 23.83
CA ALA A 2 -8.57 -5.95 22.79
C ALA A 2 -10.04 -6.36 22.59
N THR A 3 -10.92 -5.36 22.53
CA THR A 3 -12.30 -5.59 22.13
C THR A 3 -12.28 -6.12 20.70
N PRO A 4 -13.01 -7.21 20.39
CA PRO A 4 -13.09 -7.68 19.01
C PRO A 4 -13.62 -6.53 18.14
N LEU A 5 -12.95 -6.28 17.02
CA LEU A 5 -13.43 -5.36 15.99
C LEU A 5 -14.89 -5.66 15.65
N ASP A 6 -15.69 -4.63 15.37
CA ASP A 6 -17.05 -4.82 14.87
C ASP A 6 -17.04 -5.65 13.56
N ASP A 7 -18.09 -6.45 13.37
CA ASP A 7 -18.24 -7.39 12.24
C ASP A 7 -18.08 -6.66 10.89
N ASP A 8 -18.66 -5.45 10.77
CA ASP A 8 -18.53 -4.58 9.59
C ASP A 8 -17.07 -4.17 9.30
N THR A 9 -16.28 -3.88 10.34
CA THR A 9 -14.86 -3.53 10.21
C THR A 9 -14.04 -4.74 9.78
N GLN A 10 -14.33 -5.92 10.34
CA GLN A 10 -13.65 -7.15 9.95
C GLN A 10 -13.93 -7.54 8.49
N ASP A 11 -15.20 -7.43 8.05
CA ASP A 11 -15.58 -7.71 6.67
C ASP A 11 -14.92 -6.71 5.71
N ALA A 12 -14.87 -5.42 6.09
CA ALA A 12 -14.19 -4.39 5.30
C ALA A 12 -12.68 -4.66 5.17
N ILE A 13 -12.01 -5.08 6.26
CA ILE A 13 -10.58 -5.46 6.22
C ILE A 13 -10.35 -6.70 5.34
N ALA A 14 -11.20 -7.72 5.46
CA ALA A 14 -11.11 -8.90 4.61
C ALA A 14 -11.28 -8.56 3.13
N ARG A 15 -12.23 -7.66 2.82
CA ARG A 15 -12.40 -7.17 1.45
C ARG A 15 -11.21 -6.34 0.98
N PHE A 16 -10.66 -5.48 1.84
CA PHE A 16 -9.45 -4.70 1.57
C PHE A 16 -8.27 -5.60 1.21
N PHE A 17 -7.98 -6.63 2.02
CA PHE A 17 -6.91 -7.60 1.73
C PHE A 17 -7.15 -8.32 0.39
N ALA A 18 -8.40 -8.63 0.04
CA ALA A 18 -8.71 -9.25 -1.24
C ALA A 18 -8.40 -8.32 -2.44
N LEU A 19 -8.66 -7.01 -2.29
CA LEU A 19 -8.38 -6.00 -3.32
C LEU A 19 -6.88 -5.80 -3.54
N ILE A 20 -6.10 -5.61 -2.47
CA ILE A 20 -4.64 -5.38 -2.59
C ILE A 20 -3.90 -6.62 -3.10
N ASN A 21 -4.44 -7.82 -2.84
CA ASN A 21 -3.89 -9.07 -3.36
C ASN A 21 -4.42 -9.40 -4.77
N LEU A 22 -5.16 -8.49 -5.41
CA LEU A 22 -5.66 -8.61 -6.77
C LEU A 22 -6.51 -9.89 -7.01
N GLY A 23 -7.16 -10.37 -5.96
CA GLY A 23 -7.95 -11.61 -5.95
C GLY A 23 -7.19 -12.89 -5.56
N ASP A 24 -5.92 -12.81 -5.12
CA ASP A 24 -5.20 -13.97 -4.59
C ASP A 24 -5.74 -14.36 -3.21
N SER A 25 -6.63 -15.36 -3.20
CA SER A 25 -7.28 -15.84 -1.97
C SER A 25 -6.31 -16.48 -0.98
N ALA A 26 -5.21 -17.08 -1.45
CA ALA A 26 -4.27 -17.77 -0.59
C ALA A 26 -3.42 -16.77 0.21
N GLN A 27 -2.94 -15.73 -0.46
CA GLN A 27 -2.23 -14.64 0.19
C GLN A 27 -3.16 -13.82 1.09
N THR A 28 -4.38 -13.54 0.63
CA THR A 28 -5.41 -12.85 1.44
C THR A 28 -5.66 -13.59 2.75
N SER A 29 -5.85 -14.92 2.69
CA SER A 29 -6.08 -15.73 3.90
C SER A 29 -4.85 -15.77 4.82
N ALA A 30 -3.65 -15.80 4.25
CA ALA A 30 -2.41 -15.79 5.03
C ALA A 30 -2.21 -14.45 5.75
N GLN A 31 -2.43 -13.33 5.05
CA GLN A 31 -2.32 -11.99 5.62
C GLN A 31 -3.40 -11.74 6.68
N LEU A 32 -4.64 -12.17 6.44
CA LEU A 32 -5.71 -12.09 7.44
C LEU A 32 -5.35 -12.84 8.72
N ALA A 33 -4.79 -14.05 8.61
CA ALA A 33 -4.38 -14.81 9.80
C ALA A 33 -3.28 -14.11 10.60
N ILE A 34 -2.31 -13.46 9.93
CA ILE A 34 -1.25 -12.68 10.59
C ILE A 34 -1.86 -11.42 11.23
N PHE A 35 -2.78 -10.77 10.53
CA PHE A 35 -3.46 -9.57 11.02
C PHE A 35 -4.33 -9.87 12.26
N GLU A 36 -5.09 -10.96 12.25
CA GLU A 36 -5.85 -11.42 13.41
C GLU A 36 -4.94 -11.71 14.62
N ASP A 37 -3.77 -12.30 14.40
CA ASP A 37 -2.78 -12.55 15.46
C ASP A 37 -2.23 -11.22 16.01
N ALA A 38 -1.88 -10.27 15.13
CA ALA A 38 -1.41 -8.94 15.52
C ALA A 38 -2.48 -8.16 16.32
N LEU A 39 -3.76 -8.26 15.93
CA LEU A 39 -4.87 -7.65 16.67
C LEU A 39 -5.06 -8.24 18.08
N LEU A 40 -4.74 -9.52 18.29
CA LEU A 40 -4.79 -10.12 19.64
C LEU A 40 -3.71 -9.55 20.56
N GLU A 41 -2.59 -9.11 20.00
CA GLU A 41 -1.48 -8.50 20.72
C GLU A 41 -1.63 -6.97 20.87
N ALA A 42 -2.41 -6.34 20.00
CA ALA A 42 -2.67 -4.90 19.98
C ALA A 42 -3.51 -4.41 21.19
N GLU A 43 -3.34 -3.15 21.59
CA GLU A 43 -4.20 -2.49 22.58
C GLU A 43 -5.47 -1.94 21.91
N ASP A 44 -6.54 -1.68 22.67
CA ASP A 44 -7.81 -1.20 22.09
C ASP A 44 -7.66 0.09 21.26
N ASP A 45 -6.73 0.98 21.64
CA ASP A 45 -6.43 2.23 20.92
C ASP A 45 -5.76 1.97 19.54
N ASP A 46 -5.10 0.83 19.36
CA ASP A 46 -4.40 0.47 18.11
C ASP A 46 -5.36 -0.10 17.03
N THR A 47 -6.64 -0.27 17.39
CA THR A 47 -7.62 -0.99 16.54
C THR A 47 -8.56 -0.06 15.74
N GLU A 48 -8.36 1.26 15.81
CA GLU A 48 -9.24 2.24 15.18
C GLU A 48 -8.46 3.25 14.30
N GLY A 49 -9.04 3.59 13.14
CA GLY A 49 -8.56 4.68 12.29
C GLY A 49 -7.11 4.52 11.80
N PRO A 50 -6.23 5.53 11.98
CA PRO A 50 -4.87 5.48 11.44
C PRO A 50 -3.96 4.46 12.16
N GLU A 51 -4.21 4.11 13.42
CA GLU A 51 -3.40 3.11 14.13
C GLU A 51 -3.59 1.71 13.52
N LEU A 52 -4.79 1.41 13.06
CA LEU A 52 -5.10 0.18 12.35
C LEU A 52 -4.32 0.07 11.02
N LEU A 53 -4.08 1.19 10.32
CA LEU A 53 -3.23 1.22 9.12
C LEU A 53 -1.79 0.83 9.44
N TRP A 54 -1.26 1.19 10.61
CA TRP A 54 0.08 0.77 11.02
C TRP A 54 0.16 -0.75 11.21
N VAL A 55 -0.86 -1.37 11.80
CA VAL A 55 -0.95 -2.83 11.92
C VAL A 55 -1.06 -3.48 10.55
N ILE A 56 -1.95 -3.00 9.68
CA ILE A 56 -2.11 -3.51 8.31
C ILE A 56 -0.79 -3.37 7.54
N ARG A 57 -0.11 -2.23 7.66
CA ARG A 57 1.16 -1.96 6.99
C ARG A 57 2.19 -3.03 7.31
N GLU A 58 2.34 -3.43 8.58
CA GLU A 58 3.28 -4.50 8.97
C GLU A 58 2.93 -5.85 8.33
N VAL A 59 1.64 -6.12 8.11
CA VAL A 59 1.17 -7.38 7.50
C VAL A 59 1.39 -7.40 5.99
N ILE A 60 1.18 -6.27 5.31
CA ILE A 60 1.28 -6.16 3.85
C ILE A 60 2.69 -5.80 3.38
N ASP A 61 3.58 -5.42 4.30
CA ASP A 61 4.92 -4.93 4.02
C ASP A 61 5.66 -5.91 3.10
N TRP A 62 6.24 -5.37 2.01
CA TRP A 62 7.01 -6.14 1.03
C TRP A 62 6.27 -7.28 0.31
N GLN A 63 4.96 -7.42 0.52
CA GLN A 63 4.14 -8.43 -0.12
C GLN A 63 3.09 -7.82 -1.03
N SER A 64 2.31 -6.90 -0.49
CA SER A 64 1.13 -6.31 -1.16
C SER A 64 1.06 -4.80 -0.97
N GLY A 65 2.04 -4.22 -0.28
CA GLY A 65 2.22 -2.79 -0.12
C GLY A 65 3.70 -2.40 -0.08
N PHE A 66 3.95 -1.11 -0.01
CA PHE A 66 5.27 -0.52 0.17
C PHE A 66 5.28 0.40 1.38
N PHE A 67 6.45 0.53 2.01
CA PHE A 67 6.74 1.50 3.05
C PHE A 67 8.20 1.92 2.92
N VAL A 68 8.45 3.21 2.65
CA VAL A 68 9.80 3.74 2.38
C VAL A 68 10.00 5.10 3.01
N ASP A 69 11.24 5.39 3.42
CA ASP A 69 11.60 6.73 3.91
C ASP A 69 11.53 7.74 2.75
N TRP A 70 11.11 8.97 3.06
CA TRP A 70 10.95 10.05 2.07
C TRP A 70 12.23 10.39 1.28
N LYS A 71 13.41 10.07 1.82
CA LYS A 71 14.71 10.27 1.15
C LYS A 71 15.24 9.03 0.44
N ASP A 72 14.55 7.89 0.54
CA ASP A 72 15.06 6.58 0.11
C ASP A 72 14.42 6.13 -1.22
N ALA A 73 14.76 6.87 -2.27
CA ALA A 73 14.31 6.60 -3.64
C ALA A 73 14.70 5.20 -4.14
N GLN A 74 15.85 4.67 -3.71
CA GLN A 74 16.31 3.34 -4.10
C GLN A 74 15.36 2.26 -3.59
N SER A 75 15.02 2.31 -2.30
CA SER A 75 14.07 1.37 -1.71
C SER A 75 12.69 1.50 -2.33
N PHE A 76 12.26 2.70 -2.68
CA PHE A 76 10.99 2.91 -3.39
C PHE A 76 10.95 2.16 -4.73
N ILE A 77 11.97 2.35 -5.57
CA ILE A 77 12.06 1.70 -6.86
C ILE A 77 12.09 0.17 -6.72
N GLY A 78 12.90 -0.34 -5.79
CA GLY A 78 13.00 -1.77 -5.53
C GLY A 78 11.66 -2.39 -5.11
N CYS A 79 10.97 -1.76 -4.16
CA CYS A 79 9.64 -2.19 -3.71
C CYS A 79 8.62 -2.17 -4.84
N LEU A 80 8.55 -1.08 -5.61
CA LEU A 80 7.59 -0.93 -6.71
C LEU A 80 7.85 -1.92 -7.84
N ASN A 81 9.11 -2.14 -8.21
CA ASN A 81 9.47 -3.15 -9.20
C ASN A 81 9.02 -4.55 -8.76
N GLN A 82 9.30 -4.93 -7.52
CA GLN A 82 8.87 -6.23 -6.99
C GLN A 82 7.35 -6.39 -6.97
N LEU A 83 6.61 -5.34 -6.61
CA LEU A 83 5.15 -5.35 -6.67
C LEU A 83 4.65 -5.48 -8.12
N CYS A 84 5.27 -4.76 -9.06
CA CYS A 84 4.95 -4.80 -10.49
C CYS A 84 5.26 -6.16 -11.13
N GLU A 85 6.36 -6.81 -10.76
CA GLU A 85 6.71 -8.15 -11.25
C GLU A 85 5.61 -9.18 -10.94
N ARG A 86 4.92 -9.05 -9.80
CA ARG A 86 3.80 -9.94 -9.44
C ARG A 86 2.60 -9.80 -10.37
N MET A 87 2.47 -8.64 -11.02
CA MET A 87 1.43 -8.32 -11.99
C MET A 87 1.89 -8.52 -13.44
N ASP A 88 3.11 -9.05 -13.66
CA ASP A 88 3.75 -9.13 -14.97
C ASP A 88 3.93 -7.74 -15.63
N LEU A 89 4.22 -6.73 -14.80
CA LEU A 89 4.45 -5.33 -15.22
C LEU A 89 5.91 -4.94 -15.00
N GLU A 90 6.43 -4.11 -15.91
CA GLU A 90 7.75 -3.50 -15.83
C GLU A 90 7.59 -1.97 -15.86
N LEU A 91 8.19 -1.28 -14.89
CA LEU A 91 8.16 0.18 -14.79
C LEU A 91 9.38 0.80 -15.48
N ASP A 92 9.15 1.77 -16.34
CA ASP A 92 10.20 2.58 -16.95
C ASP A 92 10.48 3.81 -16.07
N TRP A 93 11.64 3.85 -15.41
CA TRP A 93 12.05 4.96 -14.55
C TRP A 93 12.69 6.13 -15.31
N GLY A 94 12.74 6.08 -16.65
CA GLY A 94 13.38 7.09 -17.49
C GLY A 94 14.92 7.09 -17.44
N THR A 95 15.53 6.04 -16.89
CA THR A 95 16.98 5.83 -16.80
C THR A 95 17.35 4.39 -17.18
N ASP A 96 18.56 4.19 -17.70
CA ASP A 96 19.13 2.86 -18.00
C ASP A 96 19.49 2.11 -16.71
N ASP A 97 19.83 2.85 -15.64
CA ASP A 97 20.17 2.30 -14.33
C ASP A 97 19.48 3.12 -13.22
N PRO A 98 18.40 2.60 -12.62
CA PRO A 98 17.66 3.29 -11.57
C PRO A 98 18.32 3.20 -10.19
N GLU A 99 19.41 2.43 -10.05
CA GLU A 99 20.21 2.33 -8.83
C GLU A 99 21.44 3.25 -8.85
N ASP A 100 21.63 4.01 -9.94
CA ASP A 100 22.73 4.96 -10.08
C ASP A 100 22.63 6.12 -9.08
N GLU A 101 23.73 6.38 -8.37
CA GLU A 101 23.79 7.41 -7.31
C GLU A 101 23.44 8.80 -7.84
N ALA A 102 23.85 9.16 -9.07
CA ALA A 102 23.56 10.48 -9.63
C ALA A 102 22.08 10.63 -10.02
N PHE A 103 21.42 9.54 -10.41
CA PHE A 103 19.98 9.52 -10.63
C PHE A 103 19.22 9.66 -9.30
N LEU A 104 19.60 8.87 -8.29
CA LEU A 104 18.98 8.87 -6.96
C LEU A 104 19.14 10.21 -6.24
N GLU A 105 20.28 10.90 -6.39
CA GLU A 105 20.49 12.25 -5.86
C GLU A 105 19.69 13.33 -6.64
N GLY A 106 19.34 13.04 -7.90
CA GLY A 106 18.63 13.96 -8.79
C GLY A 106 17.11 13.79 -8.84
N THR A 107 16.58 12.76 -8.17
CA THR A 107 15.15 12.43 -8.15
C THR A 107 14.62 12.41 -6.72
N SER A 108 13.31 12.43 -6.58
CA SER A 108 12.63 12.34 -5.29
C SER A 108 11.55 11.27 -5.31
N VAL A 109 11.23 10.69 -4.15
CA VAL A 109 10.17 9.66 -4.04
C VAL A 109 8.82 10.17 -4.61
N PRO A 110 8.38 11.42 -4.38
CA PRO A 110 7.20 11.99 -5.02
C PRO A 110 7.23 11.97 -6.55
N GLU A 111 8.36 12.33 -7.18
CA GLU A 111 8.49 12.32 -8.64
C GLU A 111 8.41 10.89 -9.20
N LEU A 112 9.04 9.94 -8.50
CA LEU A 112 8.98 8.52 -8.85
C LEU A 112 7.58 7.94 -8.65
N MET A 113 6.86 8.34 -7.59
CA MET A 113 5.48 7.93 -7.34
C MET A 113 4.54 8.41 -8.45
N GLU A 114 4.65 9.67 -8.87
CA GLU A 114 3.82 10.22 -9.94
C GLU A 114 4.07 9.46 -11.26
N LEU A 115 5.34 9.18 -11.57
CA LEU A 115 5.73 8.42 -12.75
C LEU A 115 5.22 6.97 -12.70
N ALA A 116 5.34 6.29 -11.56
CA ALA A 116 4.84 4.93 -11.38
C ALA A 116 3.31 4.89 -11.46
N HIS A 117 2.63 5.84 -10.82
CA HIS A 117 1.17 5.97 -10.88
C HIS A 117 0.68 6.11 -12.32
N ASN A 118 1.28 6.99 -13.11
CA ASN A 118 0.89 7.20 -14.51
C ASN A 118 1.01 5.92 -15.35
N GLN A 119 2.10 5.17 -15.17
CA GLN A 119 2.31 3.90 -15.88
C GLN A 119 1.32 2.82 -15.44
N LEU A 120 1.10 2.68 -14.13
CA LEU A 120 0.14 1.73 -13.57
C LEU A 120 -1.28 2.03 -14.06
N ARG A 121 -1.68 3.30 -14.16
CA ARG A 121 -3.00 3.69 -14.69
C ARG A 121 -3.19 3.27 -16.13
N VAL A 122 -2.15 3.36 -16.96
CA VAL A 122 -2.20 2.87 -18.35
C VAL A 122 -2.35 1.35 -18.39
N ALA A 123 -1.76 0.63 -17.43
CA ALA A 123 -1.89 -0.81 -17.28
C ALA A 123 -3.21 -1.27 -16.64
N GLY A 124 -4.07 -0.34 -16.18
CA GLY A 124 -5.35 -0.65 -15.52
C GLY A 124 -5.24 -0.87 -14.01
N TYR A 125 -4.20 -0.34 -13.38
CA TYR A 125 -3.95 -0.40 -11.94
C TYR A 125 -3.89 1.00 -11.33
N THR A 126 -4.18 1.07 -10.03
CA THR A 126 -4.15 2.31 -9.27
C THR A 126 -3.16 2.16 -8.13
N LEU A 127 -2.15 3.03 -8.11
CA LEU A 127 -1.25 3.18 -6.97
C LEU A 127 -1.91 4.10 -5.95
N TRP A 128 -2.11 3.59 -4.74
CA TRP A 128 -2.65 4.31 -3.60
C TRP A 128 -1.53 4.67 -2.63
N ASN A 129 -1.70 5.79 -1.93
CA ASN A 129 -0.90 6.21 -0.79
C ASN A 129 -1.82 6.50 0.41
N TRP A 130 -1.25 6.49 1.61
CA TRP A 130 -1.93 6.95 2.82
C TRP A 130 -1.01 7.85 3.66
N ASP A 131 -1.60 8.69 4.51
CA ASP A 131 -0.85 9.66 5.32
C ASP A 131 -0.11 8.97 6.47
N THR A 132 1.23 8.91 6.37
CA THR A 132 2.10 8.33 7.40
C THR A 132 2.53 9.33 8.46
N GLY A 133 2.12 10.60 8.34
CA GLY A 133 2.58 11.69 9.21
C GLY A 133 3.83 12.43 8.70
N GLY A 134 4.33 12.10 7.49
CA GLY A 134 5.23 12.98 6.71
C GLY A 134 6.71 12.57 6.65
N ASP A 135 7.13 11.53 7.37
CA ASP A 135 8.53 11.03 7.33
C ASP A 135 8.70 9.77 6.46
N ALA A 136 7.61 9.26 5.87
CA ALA A 136 7.63 8.07 5.04
C ALA A 136 6.51 8.09 3.99
N TYR A 137 6.64 7.25 2.97
CA TYR A 137 5.58 6.99 2.01
C TYR A 137 5.15 5.53 2.11
N ALA A 138 3.85 5.32 2.17
CA ALA A 138 3.28 4.00 2.28
C ALA A 138 2.00 3.88 1.45
N GLY A 139 1.75 2.68 0.95
CA GLY A 139 0.67 2.45 0.01
C GLY A 139 0.63 1.06 -0.56
N TRP A 140 -0.24 0.86 -1.54
CA TRP A 140 -0.49 -0.42 -2.19
C TRP A 140 -1.03 -0.20 -3.61
N ILE A 141 -1.17 -1.30 -4.35
CA ILE A 141 -1.69 -1.29 -5.72
C ILE A 141 -2.99 -2.09 -5.77
N THR A 142 -4.03 -1.52 -6.38
CA THR A 142 -5.28 -2.22 -6.71
C THR A 142 -5.54 -2.16 -8.20
N ARG A 143 -6.52 -2.91 -8.70
CA ARG A 143 -7.02 -2.72 -10.06
C ARG A 143 -7.83 -1.44 -10.12
N SER A 144 -7.77 -0.74 -11.25
CA SER A 144 -8.54 0.50 -11.43
C SER A 144 -10.05 0.28 -11.53
N GLU A 145 -10.49 -0.96 -11.79
CA GLU A 145 -11.92 -1.32 -11.74
C GLU A 145 -12.47 -1.34 -10.31
N ASP A 146 -11.60 -1.53 -9.31
CA ASP A 146 -11.97 -1.62 -7.89
C ASP A 146 -11.80 -0.27 -7.15
N ASP A 147 -11.49 0.83 -7.86
CA ASP A 147 -11.20 2.13 -7.25
C ASP A 147 -12.35 2.66 -6.39
N GLU A 148 -13.59 2.55 -6.88
CA GLU A 148 -14.78 3.00 -6.13
C GLU A 148 -14.94 2.18 -4.86
N GLU A 149 -14.68 0.87 -4.92
CA GLU A 149 -14.80 -0.02 -3.77
C GLU A 149 -13.70 0.25 -2.73
N MET A 150 -12.47 0.51 -3.19
CA MET A 150 -11.36 0.88 -2.31
C MET A 150 -11.66 2.19 -1.56
N LEU A 151 -12.29 3.18 -2.20
CA LEU A 151 -12.70 4.42 -1.53
C LEU A 151 -13.82 4.19 -0.50
N ASP A 152 -14.81 3.37 -0.82
CA ASP A 152 -15.90 3.02 0.10
C ASP A 152 -15.34 2.31 1.36
N LEU A 153 -14.44 1.35 1.16
CA LEU A 153 -13.75 0.65 2.27
C LEU A 153 -12.90 1.60 3.10
N ALA A 154 -12.17 2.52 2.47
CA ALA A 154 -11.38 3.50 3.19
C ALA A 154 -12.26 4.44 4.04
N GLU A 155 -13.46 4.80 3.57
CA GLU A 155 -14.41 5.59 4.36
C GLU A 155 -14.93 4.82 5.58
N ILE A 156 -15.28 3.54 5.40
CA ILE A 156 -15.72 2.65 6.49
C ILE A 156 -14.63 2.50 7.55
N LEU A 157 -13.40 2.23 7.10
CA LEU A 157 -12.24 2.01 7.97
C LEU A 157 -11.63 3.32 8.49
N ARG A 158 -12.12 4.48 8.00
CA ARG A 158 -11.60 5.83 8.29
C ARG A 158 -10.11 5.98 7.96
N PHE A 159 -9.70 5.38 6.85
CA PHE A 159 -8.34 5.47 6.31
C PHE A 159 -8.21 6.69 5.42
N GLU A 160 -7.20 7.52 5.68
CA GLU A 160 -6.88 8.66 4.83
C GLU A 160 -6.01 8.19 3.65
N VAL A 161 -6.67 7.67 2.62
CA VAL A 161 -6.02 7.17 1.40
C VAL A 161 -6.27 8.08 0.21
N ARG A 162 -5.29 8.22 -0.68
CA ARG A 162 -5.40 8.97 -1.94
C ARG A 162 -4.61 8.30 -3.06
N PRO A 163 -4.92 8.58 -4.33
CA PRO A 163 -4.10 8.09 -5.42
C PRO A 163 -2.72 8.77 -5.41
N ALA A 164 -1.70 8.03 -5.85
CA ALA A 164 -0.31 8.46 -5.80
C ALA A 164 0.10 9.57 -6.78
N ASP A 165 -0.83 10.11 -7.60
CA ASP A 165 -0.61 11.37 -8.32
C ASP A 165 -0.53 12.58 -7.36
N GLN A 166 -1.04 12.42 -6.14
CA GLN A 166 -1.00 13.43 -5.09
C GLN A 166 -0.42 12.80 -3.81
N PRO A 167 0.91 12.62 -3.72
CA PRO A 167 1.56 12.16 -2.49
C PRO A 167 1.33 13.15 -1.33
N PHE A 168 1.10 12.61 -0.13
CA PHE A 168 0.94 13.38 1.11
C PHE A 168 2.22 14.11 1.51
#